data_AF-A0A7C7MC40-F1
#
_entry.id   AF-A0A7C7MC40-F1
#
_cell.length_a   1.000
_cell.length_b   1.000
_cell.length_c   1.000
_cell.angle_alpha   90.00
_cell.angle_beta   90.00
_cell.angle_gamma   90.00
#
_symmetry.space_group_name_H-M   'P 1'
#
loop_
_entity.id
_entity.type
_entity.pdbx_description
1 polymer ?
#
loop_
_entity_poly.entity_id
_entity_poly.type
_entity_poly.pdbx_seq_one_letter_code
_entity_poly.pdbx_strand_id
1 'polypeptide(L)'
;MPDGNPSILITHGIYKITRNPIYLGMTLILLGSAFMFGTLATFFILPLFMATVDLIWIRFEERNLESIFGNRYTTYKGSVRKWI
;
A
#
# COMPACT_ATOMS: atom_id res chain seq x y z
N MET A 1 15.55 -1.37 3.17
CA MET A 1 14.82 -0.52 2.20
C MET A 1 14.74 -1.30 0.91
N PRO A 2 13.64 -1.29 0.13
CA PRO A 2 13.69 -1.81 -1.22
C PRO A 2 14.64 -0.90 -2.02
N ASP A 3 15.78 -1.46 -2.35
CA ASP A 3 16.98 -0.83 -2.90
C ASP A 3 17.12 -1.10 -4.41
N GLY A 4 16.11 -1.73 -5.01
CA GLY A 4 16.03 -2.01 -6.44
C GLY A 4 15.46 -0.84 -7.24
N ASN A 5 15.94 -0.70 -8.48
CA ASN A 5 15.35 0.19 -9.48
C ASN A 5 14.36 -0.62 -10.34
N PRO A 6 13.03 -0.56 -10.06
CA PRO A 6 12.05 -1.34 -10.82
C PRO A 6 12.08 -0.97 -12.31
N SER A 7 12.19 -1.99 -13.17
CA SER A 7 12.23 -1.81 -14.64
C SER A 7 10.85 -1.89 -15.29
N ILE A 8 9.86 -2.45 -14.60
CA ILE A 8 8.51 -2.71 -15.14
C ILE A 8 7.45 -2.19 -14.17
N LEU A 9 6.48 -1.43 -14.70
CA LEU A 9 5.30 -1.00 -13.98
C LEU A 9 4.14 -1.98 -14.21
N ILE A 10 3.73 -2.70 -13.17
CA ILE A 10 2.62 -3.66 -13.21
C ILE A 10 1.31 -2.95 -12.87
N THR A 11 0.35 -2.96 -13.79
CA THR A 11 -0.97 -2.30 -13.64
C THR A 11 -2.15 -3.23 -13.91
N HIS A 12 -1.91 -4.55 -13.91
CA HIS A 12 -2.94 -5.57 -14.18
C HIS A 12 -3.16 -6.49 -12.97
N GLY A 13 -4.21 -7.32 -13.04
CA GLY A 13 -4.62 -8.18 -11.93
C GLY A 13 -5.04 -7.36 -10.71
N ILE A 14 -4.54 -7.72 -9.53
CA ILE A 14 -4.89 -7.06 -8.27
C ILE A 14 -4.46 -5.58 -8.21
N TYR A 15 -3.44 -5.20 -8.99
CA TYR A 15 -2.99 -3.81 -9.12
C TYR A 15 -3.99 -2.91 -9.88
N LYS A 16 -5.04 -3.45 -10.50
CA LYS A 16 -6.16 -2.65 -11.02
C LYS A 16 -7.14 -2.19 -9.94
N ILE A 17 -7.13 -2.88 -8.79
CA ILE A 17 -8.08 -2.65 -7.69
C ILE A 17 -7.46 -1.68 -6.68
N THR A 18 -6.21 -1.92 -6.30
CA THR A 18 -5.46 -1.06 -5.37
C THR A 18 -4.02 -0.97 -5.82
N ARG A 19 -3.41 0.21 -5.67
CA ARG A 19 -1.98 0.38 -5.97
C ARG A 19 -1.07 -0.33 -4.97
N ASN A 20 -1.58 -0.65 -3.78
CA ASN A 20 -0.83 -1.12 -2.63
C ASN A 20 -1.40 -2.45 -2.07
N PRO A 21 -1.51 -3.52 -2.88
CA PRO A 21 -2.20 -4.76 -2.50
C PRO A 21 -1.52 -5.49 -1.33
N ILE A 22 -0.20 -5.41 -1.22
CA ILE A 22 0.56 -6.02 -0.10
C ILE A 22 0.15 -5.38 1.22
N TYR A 23 0.15 -4.06 1.30
CA TYR A 23 -0.23 -3.34 2.52
C TYR A 23 -1.70 -3.57 2.88
N LEU A 24 -2.59 -3.66 1.88
CA LEU A 24 -3.99 -4.07 2.09
C LEU A 24 -4.09 -5.47 2.69
N GLY A 25 -3.34 -6.45 2.16
CA GLY A 25 -3.29 -7.81 2.71
C GLY A 25 -2.79 -7.83 4.15
N MET A 26 -1.75 -7.06 4.47
CA MET A 26 -1.24 -6.92 5.84
C MET A 26 -2.27 -6.31 6.77
N THR A 27 -3.00 -5.27 6.33
CA THR A 27 -4.13 -4.70 7.09
C THR A 27 -5.21 -5.73 7.35
N LEU A 28 -5.56 -6.58 6.37
CA LEU A 28 -6.55 -7.64 6.54
C LEU A 28 -6.10 -8.73 7.52
N ILE A 29 -4.84 -9.15 7.46
CA ILE A 29 -4.25 -10.11 8.42
C ILE A 29 -4.28 -9.53 9.84
N LEU A 30 -3.92 -8.25 9.98
CA LEU A 30 -3.89 -7.55 11.26
C LEU A 30 -5.32 -7.39 11.83
N LEU A 31 -6.30 -7.10 10.97
CA LEU A 31 -7.71 -7.05 11.33
C LEU A 31 -8.22 -8.43 11.77
N GLY A 32 -7.91 -9.49 11.02
CA GLY A 32 -8.26 -10.86 11.40
C GLY A 32 -7.66 -11.26 12.75
N SER A 33 -6.39 -10.91 12.98
CA SER A 33 -5.70 -11.10 14.26
C SER A 33 -6.40 -10.33 15.38
N ALA A 34 -6.81 -9.08 15.14
CA ALA A 34 -7.54 -8.28 16.13
C ALA A 34 -8.84 -8.93 16.56
N PHE A 35 -9.59 -9.53 15.63
CA PHE A 35 -10.78 -10.31 15.95
C PHE A 35 -10.47 -11.58 16.75
N MET A 36 -9.36 -12.28 16.45
CA MET A 36 -8.98 -13.48 17.19
C MET A 36 -8.56 -13.19 18.65
N PHE A 37 -7.81 -12.11 18.89
CA PHE A 37 -7.39 -11.74 20.24
C PHE A 37 -8.48 -11.04 21.05
N GLY A 38 -9.45 -10.40 20.39
CA GLY A 38 -10.60 -9.76 21.04
C GLY A 38 -10.27 -8.56 21.95
N THR A 39 -9.06 -8.01 21.87
CA THR A 39 -8.65 -6.88 22.72
C THR A 39 -8.83 -5.54 22.01
N LEU A 40 -9.32 -4.53 22.74
CA LEU A 40 -9.45 -3.16 22.22
C LEU A 40 -8.09 -2.59 21.75
N ALA A 41 -6.99 -2.98 22.39
CA ALA A 41 -5.65 -2.54 22.01
C ALA A 41 -5.28 -2.92 20.56
N THR A 42 -5.70 -4.10 20.11
CA THR A 42 -5.43 -4.55 18.72
C THR A 42 -6.20 -3.72 17.69
N PHE A 43 -7.36 -3.18 18.06
CA PHE A 43 -8.11 -2.26 17.20
C PHE A 43 -7.45 -0.88 17.08
N PHE A 44 -6.69 -0.41 18.07
CA PHE A 44 -5.89 0.83 17.96
C PHE A 44 -4.62 0.65 17.12
N ILE A 45 -4.04 -0.55 17.15
CA ILE A 45 -2.85 -0.89 16.35
C ILE A 45 -3.16 -0.83 14.85
N LEU A 46 -4.37 -1.19 14.43
CA LEU A 46 -4.77 -1.20 13.02
C LEU A 46 -4.72 0.19 12.33
N PRO A 47 -5.40 1.25 12.81
CA PRO A 47 -5.31 2.57 12.22
C PRO A 47 -3.91 3.16 12.36
N LEU A 48 -3.19 2.86 13.44
CA LEU A 48 -1.79 3.28 13.60
C LEU A 48 -0.92 2.67 12.50
N PHE A 49 -1.02 1.36 12.25
CA PHE A 49 -0.32 0.66 11.18
C PHE A 49 -0.64 1.27 9.81
N MET A 50 -1.93 1.47 9.49
CA MET A 50 -2.34 2.08 8.22
C MET A 50 -1.78 3.48 8.04
N ALA A 51 -1.79 4.31 9.10
CA ALA A 51 -1.25 5.66 9.06
C ALA A 51 0.28 5.66 8.87
N THR A 52 1.01 4.84 9.63
CA THR A 52 2.46 4.71 9.52
C THR A 52 2.88 4.23 8.14
N VAL A 53 2.20 3.21 7.61
CA VAL A 53 2.47 2.69 6.26
C VAL A 53 2.15 3.72 5.19
N ASP A 54 1.03 4.45 5.28
CA ASP A 54 0.71 5.50 4.32
C ASP A 54 1.76 6.61 4.31
N LEU A 55 2.11 7.11 5.50
CA LEU A 55 2.97 8.29 5.67
C LEU A 55 4.42 8.03 5.29
N ILE A 56 4.94 6.87 5.68
CA ILE A 56 6.37 6.56 5.55
C ILE A 56 6.60 5.76 4.27
N TRP A 57 5.92 4.62 4.12
CA TRP A 57 6.26 3.63 3.10
C TRP A 57 5.60 3.93 1.76
N ILE A 58 4.27 4.02 1.72
CA ILE A 58 3.54 4.21 0.45
C ILE A 58 3.97 5.52 -0.20
N ARG A 59 4.02 6.63 0.53
CA ARG A 59 4.43 7.92 -0.05
C ARG A 59 5.85 7.89 -0.60
N PHE A 60 6.78 7.21 0.06
CA PHE A 60 8.15 7.07 -0.43
C PHE A 60 8.17 6.23 -1.71
N GLU A 61 7.49 5.09 -1.71
CA GLU A 61 7.42 4.18 -2.84
C GLU A 61 6.75 4.83 -4.06
N GLU A 62 5.63 5.53 -3.87
CA GLU A 62 4.96 6.27 -4.94
C GLU A 62 5.86 7.37 -5.53
N ARG A 63 6.62 8.10 -4.71
CA ARG A 63 7.57 9.11 -5.19
C ARG A 63 8.69 8.49 -6.01
N ASN A 64 9.19 7.33 -5.60
CA ASN A 64 10.20 6.60 -6.35
C ASN A 64 9.65 6.12 -7.69
N LEU A 65 8.42 5.58 -7.71
CA LEU A 65 7.75 5.15 -8.93
C LEU A 65 7.46 6.34 -9.88
N GLU A 66 7.07 7.50 -9.34
CA GLU A 66 6.95 8.75 -10.12
C GLU A 66 8.29 9.16 -10.73
N SER A 67 9.39 9.07 -9.97
CA SER A 67 10.74 9.39 -10.47
C SER A 67 11.22 8.44 -11.57
N ILE A 68 10.85 7.16 -11.50
CA ILE A 68 11.34 6.13 -12.43
C ILE A 68 10.47 6.04 -13.69
N PHE A 69 9.15 6.05 -13.54
CA PHE A 69 8.20 5.81 -14.63
C PHE A 69 7.50 7.07 -15.14
N GLY A 70 7.65 8.20 -14.44
CA GLY A 70 7.09 9.50 -14.84
C GLY A 70 5.60 9.43 -15.13
N ASN A 71 5.21 9.97 -16.31
CA ASN A 71 3.81 10.06 -16.73
C ASN A 71 3.07 8.72 -16.78
N ARG A 72 3.77 7.59 -17.01
CA ARG A 72 3.13 6.26 -17.00
C ARG A 72 2.58 5.95 -15.61
N TYR A 73 3.34 6.25 -14.57
CA TYR A 73 2.88 6.06 -13.20
C TYR A 73 1.85 7.10 -12.80
N THR A 74 2.00 8.37 -13.18
CA THR A 74 1.00 9.42 -12.88
C THR A 74 -0.38 9.08 -13.48
N THR A 75 -0.41 8.56 -14.70
CA THR A 75 -1.66 8.13 -15.35
C THR A 75 -2.30 6.97 -14.59
N TYR A 76 -1.50 5.97 -14.19
CA TYR A 76 -1.95 4.85 -13.38
C TYR A 76 -2.43 5.29 -11.97
N LYS A 77 -1.71 6.22 -11.34
CA LYS A 77 -2.07 6.82 -10.06
C LYS A 77 -3.41 7.55 -10.11
N GLY A 78 -3.76 8.14 -11.25
CA GLY A 78 -5.06 8.76 -11.47
C GLY A 78 -6.21 7.76 -11.67
N SER A 79 -5.94 6.54 -12.13
CA SER A 79 -6.99 5.56 -12.49
C SER A 79 -7.31 4.54 -11.39
N VAL A 80 -6.37 4.27 -10.48
CA VAL A 80 -6.53 3.29 -9.39
C VAL A 80 -6.29 3.98 -8.07
N ARG A 81 -7.06 3.70 -7.02
CA ARG A 81 -6.88 4.34 -5.70
C ARG A 81 -5.70 3.76 -4.91
N LYS A 82 -5.22 4.50 -3.91
CA LYS A 82 -4.12 4.09 -3.04
C LYS A 82 -4.49 2.89 -2.17
N TRP A 83 -5.65 3.02 -1.53
CA TRP A 83 -6.41 1.99 -0.83
C TRP A 83 -7.74 1.89 -1.59
N ILE A 84 -8.24 0.66 -1.81
CA ILE A 84 -9.45 0.28 -2.60
C ILE A 84 -10.27 1.46 -3.17
#